data_AF-A0A535T1H3-F1
#
_entry.id   AF-A0A535T1H3-F1
#
_cell.length_a   1.000
_cell.length_b   1.000
_cell.length_c   1.000
_cell.angle_alpha   90.00
_cell.angle_beta   90.00
_cell.angle_gamma   90.00
#
_symmetry.space_group_name_H-M   'P 1'
#
loop_
_entity.id
_entity.type
_entity.pdbx_description
1 polymer ?
#
loop_
_entity_poly.entity_id
_entity_poly.type
_entity_poly.pdbx_seq_one_letter_code
_entity_poly.pdbx_strand_id
1 'polypeptide(L)'
;MAVPAHLQTAGHFAQREGMMNQHLSPAVSPHAPRLADLLIRAAAIYSMAQDRAVYRAIAIRDEWIVAVSQDPHGLDGLIGADTHVLDAPDLTILPAFEDTHNHLMFAAQNMGLVPVDRAHTLAEFIDLIRQRAAQTPASTWIQTSAAWHEVNLAEGRLPTAPELDEATREHPVVVRRGGHVAVANSLALTLGGITRDTPDPQGGTIVRFPDGTPTGVLIEAPAYAPITALVPASTFEQMVEGLKRVC
;
A
#
# COMPACT_ATOMS: atom_id res chain seq x y z
N MET A 1 42.11 -43.15 -16.20
CA MET A 1 41.58 -42.29 -17.28
C MET A 1 41.25 -40.94 -16.65
N ALA A 2 42.13 -39.94 -16.56
CA ALA A 2 42.98 -39.26 -17.55
C ALA A 2 42.19 -38.37 -18.56
N VAL A 3 42.02 -37.07 -18.20
CA VAL A 3 42.29 -35.78 -18.94
C VAL A 3 41.63 -35.56 -20.33
N PRO A 4 41.28 -34.34 -20.84
CA PRO A 4 41.68 -32.93 -20.52
C PRO A 4 40.49 -31.94 -20.31
N ALA A 5 40.62 -30.70 -19.79
CA ALA A 5 41.54 -29.55 -19.93
C ALA A 5 41.30 -28.64 -21.16
N HIS A 6 41.23 -27.33 -20.85
CA HIS A 6 41.29 -26.12 -21.70
C HIS A 6 39.99 -25.52 -22.28
N LEU A 7 39.59 -24.37 -21.74
CA LEU A 7 39.79 -23.09 -22.44
C LEU A 7 39.74 -21.91 -21.45
N GLN A 8 40.91 -21.29 -21.26
CA GLN A 8 41.08 -19.96 -20.72
C GLN A 8 40.69 -18.93 -21.80
N THR A 9 40.02 -17.86 -21.41
CA THR A 9 40.27 -16.53 -21.96
C THR A 9 40.38 -15.54 -20.80
N ALA A 10 41.56 -14.94 -20.72
CA ALA A 10 41.90 -13.84 -19.82
C ALA A 10 42.01 -12.55 -20.65
N GLY A 11 41.81 -11.41 -19.97
CA GLY A 11 42.05 -10.06 -20.47
C GLY A 11 40.75 -9.34 -20.81
N HIS A 12 40.42 -8.15 -20.32
CA HIS A 12 41.21 -7.08 -19.71
C HIS A 12 40.23 -6.27 -18.83
N PHE A 13 40.44 -6.21 -17.52
CA PHE A 13 39.94 -5.11 -16.70
C PHE A 13 41.15 -4.34 -16.20
N ALA A 14 41.62 -3.44 -17.05
CA ALA A 14 42.61 -2.45 -16.68
C ALA A 14 41.98 -1.50 -15.65
N GLN A 15 42.65 -1.37 -14.52
CA GLN A 15 42.47 -0.30 -13.56
C GLN A 15 42.54 1.04 -14.29
N ARG A 16 41.46 1.85 -14.18
CA ARG A 16 41.54 3.29 -14.37
C ARG A 16 41.29 3.93 -13.01
N GLU A 17 42.37 4.04 -12.25
CA GLU A 17 42.53 5.15 -11.32
C GLU A 17 42.64 6.44 -12.14
N GLY A 18 41.91 7.48 -11.75
CA GLY A 18 42.15 8.83 -12.26
C GLY A 18 40.87 9.58 -12.65
N MET A 19 40.65 10.67 -11.92
CA MET A 19 39.80 11.82 -12.24
C MET A 19 38.30 11.67 -11.97
N MET A 20 37.90 11.95 -10.73
CA MET A 20 36.83 12.92 -10.43
C MET A 20 36.81 13.23 -8.91
N ASN A 21 37.87 13.87 -8.42
CA ASN A 21 37.78 14.71 -7.23
C ASN A 21 37.61 16.14 -7.72
N GLN A 22 36.38 16.52 -8.06
CA GLN A 22 36.01 17.93 -8.12
C GLN A 22 35.29 18.23 -6.82
N HIS A 23 35.98 18.98 -5.98
CA HIS A 23 35.50 19.61 -4.77
C HIS A 23 34.12 20.24 -4.98
N LEU A 24 33.07 19.60 -4.46
CA LEU A 24 31.89 20.35 -4.02
C LEU A 24 32.27 21.00 -2.68
N SER A 25 32.97 22.13 -2.78
CA SER A 25 33.01 23.07 -1.66
C SER A 25 31.62 23.67 -1.52
N PRO A 26 30.90 23.53 -0.40
CA PRO A 26 29.81 24.45 -0.13
C PRO A 26 30.46 25.79 0.21
N ALA A 27 30.61 26.64 -0.81
CA ALA A 27 30.85 28.06 -0.57
C ALA A 27 29.57 28.62 0.07
N VAL A 28 29.48 28.54 1.40
CA VAL A 28 28.50 29.31 2.16
C VAL A 28 28.99 30.75 2.13
N SER A 29 28.54 31.50 1.13
CA SER A 29 28.63 32.96 1.17
C SER A 29 27.92 33.46 2.43
N PRO A 30 28.47 34.44 3.19
CA PRO A 30 27.80 35.02 4.34
C PRO A 30 26.61 35.85 3.85
N HIS A 31 25.45 35.21 3.71
CA HIS A 31 24.22 35.88 3.32
C HIS A 31 23.60 36.55 4.54
N ALA A 32 23.08 37.77 4.34
CA ALA A 32 22.11 38.40 5.22
C ALA A 32 21.07 37.38 5.72
N PRO A 33 20.51 37.55 6.94
CA PRO A 33 19.53 36.61 7.47
C PRO A 33 18.41 36.44 6.45
N ARG A 34 18.33 35.22 5.91
CA ARG A 34 17.32 34.83 4.94
C ARG A 34 16.00 34.76 5.72
N LEU A 35 15.15 35.79 5.53
CA LEU A 35 13.82 35.86 6.15
C LEU A 35 13.02 34.59 5.83
N ALA A 36 12.17 34.18 6.76
CA ALA A 36 11.35 32.99 6.62
C ALA A 36 10.13 33.25 5.73
N ASP A 37 9.66 32.24 5.01
CA ASP A 37 8.36 32.31 4.32
C ASP A 37 7.24 31.92 5.29
N LEU A 38 7.54 31.00 6.22
CA LEU A 38 6.63 30.55 7.29
C LEU A 38 7.39 30.47 8.62
N LEU A 39 6.84 31.08 9.67
CA LEU A 39 7.28 30.90 11.05
C LEU A 39 6.12 30.33 11.86
N ILE A 40 6.34 29.17 12.49
CA ILE A 40 5.32 28.54 13.33
C ILE A 40 5.78 28.59 14.77
N ARG A 41 4.92 29.09 15.66
CA ARG A 41 5.07 28.97 17.12
C ARG A 41 4.11 27.92 17.62
N ALA A 42 4.56 26.99 18.45
CA ALA A 42 3.73 25.88 18.91
C ALA A 42 3.97 25.54 20.38
N ALA A 43 3.03 24.79 20.98
CA ALA A 43 3.19 24.26 22.33
C ALA A 43 4.45 23.41 22.42
N ALA A 44 4.72 22.55 21.44
CA ALA A 44 5.93 21.75 21.39
C ALA A 44 6.28 21.42 19.95
N ILE A 45 7.58 21.43 19.64
CA ILE A 45 8.13 21.01 18.36
C ILE A 45 9.23 20.02 18.67
N TYR A 46 9.05 18.77 18.25
CA TYR A 46 10.03 17.73 18.44
C TYR A 46 10.75 17.48 17.12
N SER A 47 12.07 17.67 17.09
CA SER A 47 12.90 17.40 15.90
C SER A 47 13.22 15.92 15.71
N MET A 48 13.02 15.10 16.76
CA MET A 48 13.53 13.73 16.88
C MET A 48 15.07 13.63 16.78
N ALA A 49 15.78 14.75 16.91
CA ALA A 49 17.23 14.77 17.01
C ALA A 49 17.70 14.21 18.36
N GLN A 50 18.98 13.83 18.43
CA GLN A 50 19.57 13.23 19.63
C GLN A 50 19.61 14.18 20.84
N ASP A 51 19.49 15.49 20.60
CA ASP A 51 19.47 16.52 21.65
C ASP A 51 18.25 16.39 22.59
N ARG A 52 17.19 15.70 22.15
CA ARG A 52 15.90 15.55 22.84
C ARG A 52 15.31 16.90 23.27
N ALA A 53 15.68 17.99 22.61
CA ALA A 53 15.20 19.31 22.94
C ALA A 53 13.74 19.46 22.50
N VAL A 54 12.95 20.14 23.33
CA VAL A 54 11.62 20.61 22.95
C VAL A 54 11.76 22.04 22.46
N TYR A 55 11.48 22.24 21.18
CA TYR A 55 11.44 23.56 20.55
C TYR A 55 10.03 24.14 20.64
N ARG A 56 9.93 25.45 20.44
CA ARG A 56 8.68 26.23 20.53
C ARG A 56 8.46 27.12 19.32
N ALA A 57 9.49 27.35 18.50
CA ALA A 57 9.37 28.01 17.21
C ALA A 57 10.21 27.30 16.13
N ILE A 58 9.70 27.31 14.90
CA ILE A 58 10.36 26.79 13.70
C ILE A 58 10.19 27.79 12.55
N ALA A 59 11.26 28.05 11.82
CA ALA A 59 11.27 28.91 10.64
C ALA A 59 11.57 28.07 9.40
N ILE A 60 10.74 28.25 8.36
CA ILE A 60 10.80 27.54 7.10
C ILE A 60 11.01 28.55 5.98
N ARG A 61 11.88 28.20 5.04
CA ARG A 61 12.09 28.92 3.79
C ARG A 61 12.14 27.94 2.63
N ASP A 62 11.38 28.21 1.58
CA ASP A 62 11.11 27.28 0.50
C ASP A 62 10.64 25.93 1.09
N GLU A 63 11.40 24.85 0.86
CA GLU A 63 11.12 23.50 1.37
C GLU A 63 11.98 23.14 2.61
N TRP A 64 12.74 24.10 3.16
CA TRP A 64 13.76 23.84 4.17
C TRP A 64 13.44 24.47 5.51
N ILE A 65 13.68 23.71 6.58
CA ILE A 65 13.75 24.25 7.94
C ILE A 65 15.08 25.00 8.06
N VAL A 66 15.00 26.32 8.29
CA VAL A 66 16.19 27.18 8.37
C VAL A 66 16.61 27.49 9.80
N ALA A 67 15.68 27.40 10.77
CA ALA A 67 15.99 27.56 12.18
C ALA A 67 14.91 26.94 13.08
N VAL A 68 15.31 26.57 14.30
CA VAL A 68 14.42 26.16 15.40
C VAL A 68 14.86 26.88 16.68
N SER A 69 13.91 27.14 17.59
CA SER A 69 14.17 27.82 18.85
C SER A 69 13.35 27.23 20.00
N GLN A 70 13.96 27.12 21.19
CA GLN A 70 13.25 26.74 22.43
C GLN A 70 12.46 27.91 23.02
N ASP A 71 12.82 29.15 22.67
CA ASP A 71 12.03 30.34 22.95
C ASP A 71 10.99 30.54 21.82
N PRO A 72 9.69 30.65 22.14
CA PRO A 72 8.65 30.98 21.14
C PRO A 72 8.96 32.22 20.28
N HIS A 73 9.65 33.23 20.83
CA HIS A 73 9.99 34.47 20.14
C HIS A 73 11.43 34.54 19.65
N GLY A 74 12.22 33.47 19.86
CA GLY A 74 13.65 33.46 19.53
C GLY A 74 13.97 33.57 18.04
N LEU A 75 12.96 33.43 17.17
CA LEU A 75 13.10 33.53 15.71
C LEU A 75 12.42 34.77 15.11
N ASP A 76 11.93 35.71 15.92
CA ASP A 76 11.18 36.88 15.44
C ASP A 76 12.01 37.78 14.52
N GLY A 77 13.35 37.75 14.64
CA GLY A 77 14.27 38.44 13.73
C GLY A 77 14.31 37.87 12.30
N LEU A 78 13.68 36.73 12.05
CA LEU A 78 13.52 36.14 10.72
C LEU A 78 12.20 36.54 10.03
N ILE A 79 11.35 37.32 10.71
CA ILE A 79 10.06 37.78 10.16
C ILE A 79 10.29 38.96 9.22
N GLY A 80 9.82 38.82 7.99
CA GLY A 80 9.77 39.83 6.94
C GLY A 80 8.35 40.25 6.58
N ALA A 81 8.23 41.15 5.60
CA ALA A 81 6.95 41.64 5.11
C ALA A 81 6.05 40.53 4.54
N ASP A 82 6.66 39.49 3.96
CA ASP A 82 5.95 38.37 3.30
C ASP A 82 5.91 37.10 4.17
N THR A 83 6.44 37.13 5.40
CA THR A 83 6.45 35.96 6.29
C THR A 83 5.06 35.70 6.83
N HIS A 84 4.56 34.49 6.63
CA HIS A 84 3.36 34.02 7.32
C HIS A 84 3.73 33.53 8.72
N VAL A 85 3.15 34.14 9.76
CA VAL A 85 3.32 33.69 11.14
C VAL A 85 2.10 32.89 11.59
N LEU A 86 2.31 31.66 12.03
CA LEU A 86 1.29 30.78 12.57
C LEU A 86 1.53 30.57 14.07
N ASP A 87 0.67 31.15 14.91
CA ASP A 87 0.67 30.92 16.35
C ASP A 87 -0.31 29.78 16.69
N ALA A 88 0.25 28.64 17.09
CA ALA A 88 -0.46 27.41 17.44
C ALA A 88 -0.11 26.95 18.88
N PRO A 89 -0.39 27.77 19.91
CA PRO A 89 0.15 27.61 21.27
C PRO A 89 -0.27 26.33 21.99
N ASP A 90 -1.29 25.64 21.49
CA ASP A 90 -1.82 24.39 22.05
C ASP A 90 -1.46 23.15 21.22
N LEU A 91 -0.78 23.32 20.06
CA LEU A 91 -0.46 22.22 19.16
C LEU A 91 0.96 21.68 19.36
N THR A 92 1.13 20.41 19.02
CA THR A 92 2.45 19.75 18.92
C THR A 92 2.80 19.50 17.47
N ILE A 93 4.02 19.85 17.08
CA ILE A 93 4.58 19.58 15.76
C ILE A 93 5.58 18.42 15.88
N LEU A 94 5.40 17.43 15.02
CA LEU A 94 6.28 16.28 14.87
C LEU A 94 6.80 16.27 13.42
N PRO A 95 7.94 15.60 13.14
CA PRO A 95 8.30 15.26 11.78
C PRO A 95 7.18 14.41 11.18
N ALA A 96 6.95 14.55 9.88
CA ALA A 96 6.02 13.68 9.17
C ALA A 96 6.46 12.21 9.33
N PHE A 97 5.48 11.30 9.37
CA PHE A 97 5.78 9.88 9.36
C PHE A 97 6.26 9.45 7.98
N GLU A 98 7.33 8.65 7.94
CA GLU A 98 7.86 8.02 6.72
C GLU A 98 7.54 6.53 6.77
N ASP A 99 6.74 6.05 5.81
CA ASP A 99 6.44 4.62 5.67
C ASP A 99 7.45 3.96 4.72
N THR A 100 8.50 3.37 5.32
CA THR A 100 9.60 2.74 4.58
C THR A 100 9.23 1.40 3.92
N HIS A 101 8.04 0.85 4.20
CA HIS A 101 7.61 -0.40 3.60
C HIS A 101 6.10 -0.41 3.38
N ASN A 102 5.71 0.01 2.18
CA ASN A 102 4.32 0.06 1.79
C ASN A 102 4.08 -0.66 0.45
N HIS A 103 2.80 -0.86 0.17
CA HIS A 103 2.31 -1.45 -1.06
C HIS A 103 1.33 -0.48 -1.75
N LEU A 104 1.77 0.75 -2.02
CA LEU A 104 0.95 1.83 -2.60
C LEU A 104 0.13 1.41 -3.82
N MET A 105 0.73 0.64 -4.72
CA MET A 105 0.03 0.16 -5.93
C MET A 105 -1.10 -0.83 -5.60
N PHE A 106 -0.92 -1.71 -4.61
CA PHE A 106 -1.97 -2.62 -4.15
C PHE A 106 -3.06 -1.86 -3.38
N ALA A 107 -2.69 -0.83 -2.61
CA ALA A 107 -3.65 0.04 -1.94
C ALA A 107 -4.53 0.77 -2.97
N ALA A 108 -3.92 1.32 -4.03
CA ALA A 108 -4.64 1.97 -5.12
C ALA A 108 -5.63 1.02 -5.82
N GLN A 109 -5.22 -0.24 -6.08
CA GLN A 109 -6.11 -1.25 -6.63
C GLN A 109 -7.34 -1.47 -5.74
N ASN A 110 -7.16 -1.55 -4.42
CA ASN A 110 -8.24 -1.80 -3.48
C ASN A 110 -9.29 -0.68 -3.44
N MET A 111 -8.94 0.57 -3.77
CA MET A 111 -9.87 1.72 -3.66
C MET A 111 -11.09 1.63 -4.56
N GLY A 112 -11.01 0.91 -5.69
CA GLY A 112 -12.15 0.67 -6.59
C GLY A 112 -12.98 -0.57 -6.25
N LEU A 113 -12.50 -1.40 -5.31
CA LEU A 113 -13.08 -2.71 -5.01
C LEU A 113 -14.20 -2.59 -3.97
N VAL A 114 -14.86 -3.70 -3.66
CA VAL A 114 -15.89 -3.73 -2.60
C VAL A 114 -15.19 -3.62 -1.23
N PRO A 115 -15.48 -2.59 -0.40
CA PRO A 115 -14.80 -2.34 0.87
C PRO A 115 -15.39 -3.22 1.98
N VAL A 116 -15.06 -4.51 1.93
CA VAL A 116 -15.62 -5.52 2.84
C VAL A 116 -15.03 -5.47 4.26
N ASP A 117 -13.99 -4.67 4.47
CA ASP A 117 -13.41 -4.32 5.77
C ASP A 117 -14.39 -3.59 6.71
N ARG A 118 -15.51 -3.10 6.17
CA ARG A 118 -16.59 -2.45 6.92
C ARG A 118 -17.58 -3.42 7.57
N ALA A 119 -17.49 -4.71 7.28
CA ALA A 119 -18.40 -5.72 7.81
C ALA A 119 -17.89 -6.30 9.14
N HIS A 120 -18.82 -6.58 10.06
CA HIS A 120 -18.58 -7.26 11.33
C HIS A 120 -19.26 -8.64 11.40
N THR A 121 -20.02 -9.01 10.38
CA THR A 121 -20.66 -10.33 10.22
C THR A 121 -20.53 -10.78 8.76
N LEU A 122 -20.64 -12.09 8.51
CA LEU A 122 -20.73 -12.58 7.12
C LEU A 122 -21.94 -12.01 6.40
N ALA A 123 -23.08 -11.85 7.08
CA ALA A 123 -24.27 -11.27 6.46
C ALA A 123 -24.00 -9.87 5.89
N GLU A 124 -23.39 -8.98 6.67
CA GLU A 124 -22.98 -7.64 6.21
C GLU A 124 -21.95 -7.72 5.08
N PHE A 125 -21.02 -8.67 5.16
CA PHE A 125 -20.01 -8.91 4.13
C PHE A 125 -20.64 -9.26 2.78
N ILE A 126 -21.57 -10.22 2.77
CA ILE A 126 -22.34 -10.64 1.60
C ILE A 126 -23.22 -9.50 1.09
N ASP A 127 -23.82 -8.70 1.98
CA ASP A 127 -24.63 -7.53 1.63
C ASP A 127 -23.83 -6.48 0.86
N LEU A 128 -22.59 -6.19 1.24
CA LEU A 128 -21.72 -5.26 0.53
C LEU A 128 -21.44 -5.73 -0.91
N ILE A 129 -21.23 -7.03 -1.10
CA ILE A 129 -21.06 -7.64 -2.43
C ILE A 129 -22.36 -7.54 -3.23
N ARG A 130 -23.52 -7.81 -2.60
CA ARG A 130 -24.84 -7.70 -3.24
C ARG A 130 -25.13 -6.27 -3.70
N GLN A 131 -24.79 -5.28 -2.90
CA GLN A 131 -24.95 -3.86 -3.26
C GLN A 131 -24.09 -3.48 -4.46
N ARG A 132 -22.85 -3.99 -4.55
CA ARG A 132 -22.01 -3.82 -5.74
C ARG A 132 -22.62 -4.50 -6.95
N ALA A 133 -23.07 -5.74 -6.81
CA ALA A 133 -23.69 -6.50 -7.90
C ALA A 133 -24.88 -5.75 -8.52
N ALA A 134 -25.76 -5.21 -7.68
CA ALA A 134 -26.94 -4.46 -8.14
C ALA A 134 -26.63 -3.22 -9.00
N GLN A 135 -25.40 -2.70 -8.93
CA GLN A 135 -24.95 -1.50 -9.66
C GLN A 135 -23.95 -1.84 -10.78
N THR A 136 -23.68 -3.12 -11.01
CA THR A 136 -22.66 -3.60 -11.92
C THR A 136 -23.32 -4.26 -13.14
N PRO A 137 -22.89 -4.00 -14.38
CA PRO A 137 -23.41 -4.71 -15.55
C PRO A 137 -23.20 -6.22 -15.44
N ALA A 138 -24.20 -7.01 -15.79
CA ALA A 138 -24.17 -8.48 -15.70
C ALA A 138 -22.88 -9.08 -16.28
N SER A 139 -22.42 -10.20 -15.70
CA SER A 139 -21.17 -10.89 -16.09
C SER A 139 -19.86 -10.09 -15.88
N THR A 140 -19.91 -8.87 -15.33
CA THR A 140 -18.69 -8.15 -14.92
C THR A 140 -18.17 -8.72 -13.60
N TRP A 141 -16.85 -8.85 -13.46
CA TRP A 141 -16.19 -9.30 -12.24
C TRP A 141 -16.42 -8.38 -11.05
N ILE A 142 -16.73 -8.96 -9.90
CA ILE A 142 -16.76 -8.28 -8.62
C ILE A 142 -15.57 -8.74 -7.79
N GLN A 143 -14.75 -7.77 -7.39
CA GLN A 143 -13.59 -8.00 -6.52
C GLN A 143 -13.77 -7.23 -5.21
N THR A 144 -13.27 -7.78 -4.11
CA THR A 144 -13.24 -7.10 -2.81
C THR A 144 -11.87 -6.50 -2.53
N SER A 145 -11.82 -5.48 -1.68
CA SER A 145 -10.57 -5.07 -1.04
C SER A 145 -9.95 -6.26 -0.29
N ALA A 146 -8.62 -6.30 -0.22
CA ALA A 146 -7.89 -7.35 0.50
C ALA A 146 -7.58 -6.99 1.96
N ALA A 147 -7.92 -5.76 2.39
CA ALA A 147 -7.56 -5.16 3.67
C ALA A 147 -8.54 -5.51 4.80
N TRP A 148 -8.87 -6.79 4.95
CA TRP A 148 -9.77 -7.31 5.99
C TRP A 148 -9.26 -8.66 6.49
N HIS A 149 -9.82 -9.13 7.61
CA HIS A 149 -9.49 -10.44 8.17
C HIS A 149 -10.73 -11.07 8.81
N GLU A 150 -10.91 -12.38 8.63
CA GLU A 150 -12.07 -13.13 9.12
C GLU A 150 -12.26 -13.11 10.65
N VAL A 151 -11.21 -12.79 11.42
CA VAL A 151 -11.29 -12.63 12.89
C VAL A 151 -12.10 -11.40 13.29
N ASN A 152 -12.31 -10.45 12.37
CA ASN A 152 -13.14 -9.28 12.59
C ASN A 152 -14.64 -9.57 12.34
N LEU A 153 -14.97 -10.74 11.80
CA LEU A 153 -16.33 -11.20 11.61
C LEU A 153 -16.78 -12.03 12.82
N ALA A 154 -18.03 -11.87 13.24
CA ALA A 154 -18.60 -12.60 14.37
C ALA A 154 -18.50 -14.13 14.23
N GLU A 155 -18.56 -14.63 13.00
CA GLU A 155 -18.44 -16.05 12.69
C GLU A 155 -17.00 -16.57 12.71
N GLY A 156 -15.99 -15.69 12.70
CA GLY A 156 -14.58 -16.05 12.79
C GLY A 156 -14.06 -16.91 11.63
N ARG A 157 -14.70 -16.86 10.45
CA ARG A 157 -14.37 -17.70 9.30
C ARG A 157 -14.52 -16.97 7.97
N LEU A 158 -13.95 -17.55 6.92
CA LEU A 158 -14.13 -17.11 5.54
C LEU A 158 -15.54 -17.42 5.03
N PRO A 159 -16.07 -16.64 4.06
CA PRO A 159 -17.26 -17.02 3.31
C PRO A 159 -16.99 -18.27 2.45
N THR A 160 -18.07 -18.89 2.02
CA THR A 160 -18.07 -20.02 1.08
C THR A 160 -18.69 -19.63 -0.26
N ALA A 161 -18.45 -20.42 -1.30
CA ALA A 161 -19.02 -20.22 -2.62
C ALA A 161 -20.57 -20.12 -2.60
N PRO A 162 -21.32 -21.00 -1.88
CA PRO A 162 -22.77 -20.86 -1.76
C PRO A 162 -23.22 -19.54 -1.11
N GLU A 163 -22.51 -19.06 -0.08
CA GLU A 163 -22.83 -17.80 0.59
C GLU A 163 -22.54 -16.60 -0.33
N LEU A 164 -21.45 -16.65 -1.11
CA LEU A 164 -21.18 -15.63 -2.14
C LEU A 164 -22.22 -15.66 -3.26
N ASP A 165 -22.75 -16.85 -3.60
CA ASP A 165 -23.83 -16.98 -4.59
C ASP A 165 -25.16 -16.35 -4.11
N GLU A 166 -25.36 -16.16 -2.80
CA GLU A 166 -26.49 -15.41 -2.23
C GLU A 166 -26.37 -13.89 -2.45
N ALA A 167 -25.17 -13.38 -2.70
CA ALA A 167 -24.99 -12.00 -3.15
C ALA A 167 -25.33 -11.88 -4.64
N THR A 168 -24.83 -12.81 -5.46
CA THR A 168 -25.13 -12.86 -6.90
C THR A 168 -24.67 -14.17 -7.55
N ARG A 169 -25.44 -14.62 -8.54
CA ARG A 169 -25.09 -15.70 -9.47
C ARG A 169 -24.79 -15.22 -10.89
N GLU A 170 -24.96 -13.92 -11.15
CA GLU A 170 -24.78 -13.31 -12.47
C GLU A 170 -23.36 -12.73 -12.66
N HIS A 171 -22.64 -12.51 -11.56
CA HIS A 171 -21.28 -11.99 -11.58
C HIS A 171 -20.30 -13.01 -11.00
N PRO A 172 -19.14 -13.21 -11.63
CA PRO A 172 -18.05 -13.91 -10.98
C PRO A 172 -17.50 -13.02 -9.84
N VAL A 173 -17.42 -13.60 -8.64
CA VAL A 173 -16.95 -12.92 -7.44
C VAL A 173 -15.63 -13.54 -6.99
N VAL A 174 -14.65 -12.69 -6.71
CA VAL A 174 -13.41 -13.09 -6.02
C VAL A 174 -13.16 -12.17 -4.83
N VAL A 175 -13.08 -12.79 -3.66
CA VAL A 175 -12.74 -12.16 -2.39
C VAL A 175 -11.27 -12.44 -2.11
N ARG A 176 -10.43 -11.42 -1.90
CA ARG A 176 -9.04 -11.64 -1.47
C ARG A 176 -8.92 -11.43 0.03
N ARG A 177 -8.17 -12.30 0.70
CA ARG A 177 -7.76 -12.16 2.10
C ARG A 177 -6.24 -12.09 2.15
N GLY A 178 -5.71 -10.87 2.15
CA GLY A 178 -4.27 -10.63 2.00
C GLY A 178 -3.71 -11.16 0.68
N GLY A 179 -2.50 -11.73 0.72
CA GLY A 179 -1.76 -12.22 -0.45
C GLY A 179 -1.76 -13.74 -0.68
N HIS A 180 -2.39 -14.52 0.21
CA HIS A 180 -2.27 -15.99 0.19
C HIS A 180 -3.61 -16.72 0.11
N VAL A 181 -4.74 -16.03 0.29
CA VAL A 181 -6.05 -16.68 0.30
C VAL A 181 -7.01 -15.89 -0.59
N ALA A 182 -7.75 -16.63 -1.42
CA ALA A 182 -8.90 -16.10 -2.14
C ALA A 182 -10.13 -16.97 -1.89
N VAL A 183 -11.31 -16.37 -1.94
CA VAL A 183 -12.60 -17.07 -1.95
C VAL A 183 -13.34 -16.71 -3.24
N ALA A 184 -13.75 -17.72 -4.00
CA ALA A 184 -14.50 -17.54 -5.23
C ALA A 184 -15.92 -18.08 -5.11
N ASN A 185 -16.89 -17.42 -5.76
CA ASN A 185 -18.24 -17.95 -5.90
C ASN A 185 -18.31 -19.07 -6.96
N SER A 186 -19.47 -19.73 -7.09
CA SER A 186 -19.61 -20.89 -7.99
C SER A 186 -19.35 -20.53 -9.46
N LEU A 187 -19.76 -19.33 -9.89
CA LEU A 187 -19.50 -18.86 -11.25
C LEU A 187 -18.00 -18.64 -11.50
N ALA A 188 -17.29 -18.00 -10.58
CA ALA A 188 -15.84 -17.80 -10.70
C ALA A 188 -15.05 -19.12 -10.69
N LEU A 189 -15.44 -20.09 -9.84
CA LEU A 189 -14.87 -21.44 -9.84
C LEU A 189 -15.06 -22.13 -11.20
N THR A 190 -16.26 -22.05 -11.76
CA THR A 190 -16.60 -22.63 -13.06
C THR A 190 -15.77 -22.03 -14.19
N LEU A 191 -15.65 -20.69 -14.23
CA LEU A 191 -14.81 -19.99 -15.22
C LEU A 191 -13.34 -20.37 -15.09
N GLY A 192 -12.84 -20.56 -13.87
CA GLY A 192 -11.47 -21.01 -13.59
C GLY A 192 -11.24 -22.51 -13.80
N GLY A 193 -12.25 -23.29 -14.21
CA GLY A 193 -12.13 -24.73 -14.39
C GLY A 193 -11.90 -25.52 -13.10
N ILE A 194 -12.26 -24.96 -11.94
CA ILE A 194 -12.11 -25.60 -10.64
C ILE A 194 -13.37 -26.41 -10.34
N THR A 195 -13.20 -27.72 -10.22
CA THR A 195 -14.26 -28.70 -9.97
C THR A 195 -13.89 -29.57 -8.78
N ARG A 196 -14.81 -30.46 -8.37
CA ARG A 196 -14.53 -31.49 -7.36
C ARG A 196 -13.31 -32.34 -7.72
N ASP A 197 -13.12 -32.63 -9.00
CA ASP A 197 -12.11 -33.56 -9.49
C ASP A 197 -10.78 -32.84 -9.85
N THR A 198 -10.74 -31.50 -9.75
CA THR A 198 -9.51 -30.72 -9.93
C THR A 198 -8.56 -31.03 -8.79
N PRO A 199 -7.33 -31.53 -9.02
CA PRO A 199 -6.36 -31.79 -7.97
C PRO A 199 -5.82 -30.49 -7.37
N ASP A 200 -5.27 -30.56 -6.16
CA ASP A 200 -4.53 -29.45 -5.59
C ASP A 200 -3.26 -29.18 -6.41
N PRO A 201 -2.98 -27.92 -6.79
CA PRO A 201 -1.75 -27.58 -7.50
C PRO A 201 -0.55 -27.66 -6.56
N GLN A 202 0.65 -27.82 -7.13
CA GLN A 202 1.88 -27.82 -6.33
C GLN A 202 2.01 -26.49 -5.57
N GLY A 203 2.08 -26.58 -4.24
CA GLY A 203 2.22 -25.41 -3.36
C GLY A 203 0.92 -24.62 -3.17
N GLY A 204 -0.24 -25.17 -3.49
CA GLY A 204 -1.54 -24.59 -3.15
C GLY A 204 -2.59 -25.63 -2.78
N THR A 205 -3.72 -25.17 -2.25
CA THR A 205 -4.79 -26.05 -1.76
C THR A 205 -6.15 -25.51 -2.15
N ILE A 206 -7.00 -26.39 -2.68
CA ILE A 206 -8.42 -26.09 -2.91
C ILE A 206 -9.18 -26.68 -1.71
N VAL A 207 -9.75 -25.84 -0.86
CA VAL A 207 -10.48 -26.33 0.32
C VAL A 207 -11.82 -26.88 -0.13
N ARG A 208 -12.13 -28.12 0.27
CA ARG A 208 -13.34 -28.85 -0.14
C ARG A 208 -14.24 -29.17 1.06
N PHE A 209 -15.54 -29.23 0.81
CA PHE A 209 -16.50 -29.83 1.73
C PHE A 209 -16.28 -31.36 1.83
N PRO A 210 -16.92 -32.05 2.80
CA PRO A 210 -16.77 -33.51 2.94
C PRO A 210 -17.17 -34.34 1.71
N ASP A 211 -18.03 -33.81 0.84
CA ASP A 211 -18.44 -34.44 -0.41
C ASP A 211 -17.43 -34.22 -1.58
N GLY A 212 -16.35 -33.49 -1.31
CA GLY A 212 -15.32 -33.11 -2.28
C GLY A 212 -15.64 -31.83 -3.07
N THR A 213 -16.82 -31.24 -2.92
CA THR A 213 -17.16 -30.00 -3.63
C THR A 213 -16.28 -28.84 -3.14
N PRO A 214 -15.65 -28.04 -4.02
CA PRO A 214 -14.85 -26.89 -3.60
C PRO A 214 -15.70 -25.89 -2.79
N THR A 215 -15.18 -25.48 -1.64
CA THR A 215 -15.83 -24.49 -0.76
C THR A 215 -15.78 -23.07 -1.32
N GLY A 216 -14.98 -22.83 -2.36
CA GLY A 216 -14.60 -21.50 -2.82
C GLY A 216 -13.28 -21.00 -2.25
N VAL A 217 -12.82 -21.51 -1.10
CA VAL A 217 -11.56 -21.10 -0.47
C VAL A 217 -10.37 -21.76 -1.19
N LEU A 218 -9.43 -20.92 -1.63
CA LEU A 218 -8.24 -21.27 -2.41
C LEU A 218 -7.01 -20.70 -1.69
N ILE A 219 -6.08 -21.56 -1.31
CA ILE A 219 -4.90 -21.23 -0.51
C ILE A 219 -3.65 -21.29 -1.38
N GLU A 220 -2.83 -20.25 -1.29
CA GLU A 220 -1.66 -19.92 -2.12
C GLU A 220 -1.96 -19.61 -3.58
N ALA A 221 -1.03 -18.85 -4.19
CA ALA A 221 -1.13 -18.37 -5.56
C ALA A 221 -1.46 -19.46 -6.59
N PRO A 222 -0.86 -20.66 -6.56
CA PRO A 222 -1.19 -21.70 -7.53
C PRO A 222 -2.67 -22.12 -7.50
N ALA A 223 -3.35 -22.06 -6.35
CA ALA A 223 -4.75 -22.47 -6.23
C ALA A 223 -5.73 -21.42 -6.78
N TYR A 224 -5.48 -20.13 -6.57
CA TYR A 224 -6.36 -19.07 -7.06
C TYR A 224 -5.94 -18.48 -8.42
N ALA A 225 -4.75 -18.80 -8.93
CA ALA A 225 -4.24 -18.32 -10.21
C ALA A 225 -5.21 -18.54 -11.40
N PRO A 226 -5.87 -19.71 -11.55
CA PRO A 226 -6.82 -19.94 -12.65
C PRO A 226 -7.99 -18.96 -12.66
N ILE A 227 -8.37 -18.43 -11.49
CA ILE A 227 -9.43 -17.43 -11.35
C ILE A 227 -8.86 -16.04 -11.54
N THR A 228 -7.77 -15.69 -10.84
CA THR A 228 -7.22 -14.33 -10.90
C THR A 228 -6.67 -13.97 -12.27
N ALA A 229 -6.28 -14.94 -13.10
CA ALA A 229 -5.87 -14.71 -14.48
C ALA A 229 -7.04 -14.27 -15.39
N LEU A 230 -8.28 -14.52 -14.99
CA LEU A 230 -9.50 -14.14 -15.72
C LEU A 230 -10.03 -12.78 -15.28
N VAL A 231 -9.54 -12.26 -14.16
CA VAL A 231 -9.92 -10.96 -13.62
C VAL A 231 -9.31 -9.86 -14.49
N PRO A 232 -10.12 -8.90 -14.99
CA PRO A 232 -9.59 -7.78 -15.76
C PRO A 232 -8.56 -6.98 -14.97
N ALA A 233 -7.42 -6.71 -15.60
CA ALA A 233 -6.42 -5.82 -15.03
C ALA A 233 -6.98 -4.40 -14.90
N SER A 234 -6.60 -3.70 -13.83
CA SER A 234 -6.91 -2.27 -13.68
C SER A 234 -6.28 -1.46 -14.81
N THR A 235 -7.01 -0.50 -15.36
CA THR A 235 -6.47 0.43 -16.35
C THR A 235 -5.51 1.42 -15.68
N PHE A 236 -4.66 2.07 -16.48
CA PHE A 236 -3.76 3.10 -15.98
C PHE A 236 -4.51 4.23 -15.25
N GLU A 237 -5.65 4.66 -15.80
CA GLU A 237 -6.49 5.71 -15.21
C GLU A 237 -7.09 5.28 -13.88
N GLN A 238 -7.56 4.02 -13.77
CA GLN A 238 -8.04 3.47 -12.51
C GLN A 238 -6.94 3.44 -11.45
N MET A 239 -5.71 3.12 -11.84
CA MET A 239 -4.55 3.10 -10.94
C MET A 239 -4.15 4.51 -10.48
N VAL A 240 -4.14 5.48 -11.40
CA VAL A 240 -3.87 6.89 -11.06
C VAL A 240 -4.93 7.43 -10.10
N GLU A 241 -6.21 7.17 -10.38
CA GLU A 241 -7.30 7.60 -9.50
C GLU A 241 -7.24 6.89 -8.14
N GLY A 242 -6.90 5.60 -8.12
CA GLY A 242 -6.66 4.87 -6.87
C GLY A 242 -5.53 5.48 -6.04
N LEU A 243 -4.40 5.82 -6.66
CA LEU A 243 -3.25 6.42 -5.99
C LEU A 243 -3.59 7.79 -5.39
N LYS A 244 -4.35 8.63 -6.11
CA LYS A 244 -4.80 9.95 -5.61
C LYS A 244 -5.74 9.89 -4.41
N ARG A 245 -6.31 8.72 -4.11
CA ARG A 245 -7.18 8.52 -2.94
C ARG A 245 -6.44 7.89 -1.77
N VAL A 246 -5.30 7.27 -2.03
CA VAL A 246 -4.43 6.68 -1.00
C VAL A 246 -3.45 7.72 -0.45
N CYS A 247 -3.00 8.65 -1.30
CA CYS A 247 -2.16 9.80 -0.95
C CYS A 247 -2.99 11.06 -0.78
#